data_AF-A0A496N7Z1-F1
#
_entry.id   AF-A0A496N7Z1-F1
#
_cell.length_a   1.000
_cell.length_b   1.000
_cell.length_c   1.000
_cell.angle_alpha   90.00
_cell.angle_beta   90.00
_cell.angle_gamma   90.00
#
_symmetry.space_group_name_H-M   'P 1'
#
loop_
_entity.id
_entity.type
_entity.pdbx_description
1 polymer ?
#
loop_
_entity_poly.entity_id
_entity_poly.type
_entity_poly.pdbx_seq_one_letter_code
_entity_poly.pdbx_strand_id
1 'polypeptide(L)' 'GEDLIIRADDKPETVLDRLKVYHNTTKPLVDYYQAEAKAGNTQYFRLDGTQKVEDVSKELDKILA' A
#
# COMPACT_ATOMS: atom_id res chain seq x y z
N GLY A 1 18.98 23.96 6.48
CA GLY A 1 17.79 23.21 6.06
C GLY A 1 16.59 24.09 6.31
N GLU A 2 15.56 23.97 5.49
CA GLU A 2 14.28 24.64 5.72
C GLU A 2 13.46 23.86 6.75
N ASP A 3 12.48 24.55 7.35
CA ASP A 3 11.60 23.95 8.34
C ASP A 3 10.63 22.95 7.70
N LEU A 4 10.39 21.84 8.38
CA LEU A 4 9.40 20.86 7.97
C LEU A 4 7.99 21.41 8.19
N ILE A 5 7.12 21.18 7.22
CA ILE A 5 5.70 21.50 7.32
C ILE A 5 4.87 20.21 7.38
N ILE A 6 3.76 20.28 8.10
CA ILE A 6 2.74 19.23 8.10
C ILE A 6 1.71 19.60 7.04
N ARG A 7 1.37 18.65 6.17
CA ARG A 7 0.37 18.89 5.12
C ARG A 7 -1.03 18.93 5.72
N ALA A 8 -1.91 19.72 5.13
CA ALA A 8 -3.27 19.91 5.65
C ALA A 8 -4.13 18.63 5.62
N ASP A 9 -3.80 17.67 4.75
CA ASP A 9 -4.49 16.37 4.61
C ASP A 9 -4.02 15.30 5.60
N ASP A 10 -2.96 15.56 6.37
CA ASP A 10 -2.43 14.63 7.38
C ASP A 10 -3.10 14.82 8.76
N LYS A 11 -4.20 15.59 8.83
CA LYS A 11 -5.03 15.73 10.03
C LYS A 11 -5.76 14.41 10.36
N PRO A 12 -5.93 14.06 11.65
CA PRO A 12 -6.53 12.78 12.05
C PRO A 12 -7.89 12.49 11.42
N GLU A 13 -8.75 13.51 11.30
CA GLU A 13 -10.11 13.37 10.75
C GLU A 13 -10.04 12.99 9.27
N THR A 14 -9.18 13.68 8.50
CA THR A 14 -8.93 13.41 7.08
C THR A 14 -8.35 12.02 6.87
N VAL A 15 -7.42 11.58 7.74
CA VAL A 15 -6.83 10.24 7.68
C VAL A 15 -7.90 9.17 7.91
N LEU A 16 -8.76 9.35 8.91
CA LEU A 16 -9.86 8.41 9.20
C LEU A 16 -10.84 8.31 8.03
N ASP A 17 -11.22 9.42 7.41
CA ASP A 17 -12.11 9.41 6.26
C ASP A 17 -11.47 8.73 5.04
N ARG A 18 -10.18 8.96 4.80
CA ARG A 18 -9.43 8.24 3.75
C ARG A 18 -9.37 6.73 4.00
N LEU A 19 -9.20 6.30 5.25
CA LEU A 19 -9.22 4.88 5.61
C LEU A 19 -10.59 4.24 5.35
N LYS A 20 -11.70 4.95 5.65
CA LYS A 20 -13.05 4.47 5.30
C LYS A 20 -13.22 4.30 3.79
N VAL A 21 -12.79 5.30 3.01
CA VAL A 21 -12.86 5.24 1.54
C VAL A 21 -12.04 4.06 1.01
N TYR A 22 -10.81 3.87 1.50
CA TYR A 22 -9.97 2.72 1.12
C TYR A 22 -10.71 1.39 1.32
N HIS A 23 -11.33 1.18 2.48
CA HIS A 23 -12.05 -0.07 2.74
C HIS A 23 -13.28 -0.27 1.85
N ASN A 24 -13.96 0.80 1.47
CA ASN A 24 -15.17 0.73 0.66
C ASN A 24 -14.91 0.57 -0.83
N THR A 25 -13.86 1.23 -1.37
CA THR A 25 -13.66 1.33 -2.83
C THR A 25 -12.34 0.73 -3.30
N THR A 26 -11.28 0.79 -2.50
CA THR A 26 -9.94 0.36 -2.93
C THR A 26 -9.66 -1.09 -2.54
N LYS A 27 -10.06 -1.54 -1.34
CA LYS A 27 -9.84 -2.91 -0.87
C LYS A 27 -10.39 -3.98 -1.82
N PRO A 28 -11.58 -3.85 -2.45
CA PRO A 28 -12.06 -4.83 -3.41
C PRO A 28 -11.14 -5.04 -4.63
N LEU A 29 -10.33 -4.04 -5.01
CA LEU A 29 -9.35 -4.18 -6.09
C LEU A 29 -8.24 -5.17 -5.74
N VAL A 30 -7.94 -5.35 -4.44
CA VAL A 30 -6.97 -6.35 -3.98
C VAL A 30 -7.46 -7.75 -4.33
N ASP A 31 -8.72 -8.04 -4.06
CA ASP A 31 -9.33 -9.34 -4.36
C ASP A 31 -9.36 -9.60 -5.87
N TYR A 32 -9.66 -8.56 -6.67
CA TYR A 32 -9.59 -8.62 -8.13
C TYR A 32 -8.19 -9.02 -8.62
N TYR A 33 -7.12 -8.33 -8.21
CA TYR A 33 -5.77 -8.64 -8.68
C TYR A 33 -5.23 -9.97 -8.13
N GLN A 34 -5.68 -10.41 -6.95
CA GLN A 34 -5.41 -11.77 -6.48
C GLN A 34 -6.06 -12.84 -7.37
N ALA A 35 -7.27 -12.59 -7.87
CA ALA A 35 -7.93 -13.49 -8.80
C ALA A 35 -7.22 -13.53 -10.16
N GLU A 36 -6.82 -12.37 -10.69
CA GLU A 36 -6.04 -12.27 -11.93
C GLU A 36 -4.70 -13.01 -11.82
N ALA A 37 -4.03 -12.93 -10.66
CA ALA A 37 -2.80 -13.68 -10.43
C ALA A 37 -3.04 -15.19 -10.38
N LYS A 38 -4.14 -15.66 -9.78
CA LYS A 38 -4.53 -17.08 -9.80
C LYS A 38 -4.89 -17.57 -11.20
N ALA A 39 -5.44 -16.69 -12.04
CA ALA A 39 -5.72 -16.96 -13.45
C ALA A 39 -4.45 -16.95 -14.33
N GLY A 40 -3.31 -16.52 -13.79
CA GLY A 40 -2.04 -16.42 -14.53
C GLY A 40 -1.91 -15.15 -15.38
N ASN A 41 -2.81 -14.18 -15.23
CA ASN A 41 -2.80 -12.94 -16.00
C ASN A 41 -1.77 -11.92 -15.48
N THR A 42 -1.37 -12.05 -14.22
CA THR A 42 -0.38 -11.16 -13.58
C THR A 42 0.31 -11.87 -12.42
N GLN A 43 1.28 -11.20 -11.81
CA GLN A 43 1.88 -11.64 -10.55
C GLN A 43 1.40 -10.73 -9.42
N TYR A 44 1.09 -11.33 -8.27
CA TYR A 44 0.64 -10.61 -7.08
C TYR A 44 1.48 -11.01 -5.87
N PHE A 45 2.01 -10.02 -5.16
CA PHE A 45 2.80 -10.20 -3.95
C PHE A 45 2.27 -9.29 -2.85
N ARG A 46 2.15 -9.83 -1.63
CA ARG A 46 1.77 -9.07 -0.44
C ARG A 46 2.96 -8.98 0.49
N LEU A 47 3.36 -7.74 0.83
CA LEU A 47 4.42 -7.45 1.79
C LEU A 47 3.84 -6.93 3.11
N ASP A 48 4.56 -7.15 4.21
CA ASP A 48 4.26 -6.52 5.50
C ASP A 48 4.90 -5.13 5.59
N GLY A 49 4.07 -4.11 5.42
CA GLY A 49 4.47 -2.70 5.45
C GLY A 49 4.77 -2.13 6.85
N THR A 50 4.70 -2.94 7.91
CA THR A 50 5.06 -2.52 9.28
C THR A 50 6.54 -2.71 9.61
N GLN A 51 7.28 -3.39 8.73
CA GLN A 51 8.72 -3.60 8.86
C GLN A 51 9.52 -2.33 8.57
N LYS A 52 10.84 -2.37 8.82
CA LYS A 52 11.74 -1.28 8.45
C LYS A 52 11.80 -1.14 6.93
N VAL A 53 12.02 0.11 6.48
CA VAL A 53 12.08 0.45 5.05
C VAL A 53 13.12 -0.40 4.33
N GLU A 54 14.28 -0.64 4.95
CA GLU A 54 15.37 -1.43 4.36
C GLU A 54 15.00 -2.90 4.15
N ASP A 55 14.17 -3.46 5.04
CA ASP A 55 13.76 -4.86 4.96
C ASP A 55 12.69 -5.05 3.88
N VAL A 56 11.71 -4.14 3.80
CA VAL A 56 10.71 -4.11 2.73
C VAL A 56 11.37 -3.92 1.37
N SER A 57 12.37 -3.04 1.26
CA SER A 57 13.10 -2.80 0.00
C SER A 57 13.81 -4.06 -0.49
N LYS A 58 14.48 -4.81 0.39
CA LYS A 58 15.15 -6.07 0.02
C LYS A 58 14.16 -7.15 -0.41
N GLU A 59 12.98 -7.19 0.19
CA GLU A 59 11.93 -8.11 -0.21
C GLU A 59 11.42 -7.77 -1.62
N LEU A 60 11.22 -6.49 -1.93
CA LEU A 60 10.87 -6.02 -3.28
C LEU A 60 11.94 -6.37 -4.32
N ASP A 61 13.23 -6.19 -4.01
CA ASP A 61 14.33 -6.53 -4.91
C ASP A 61 14.32 -8.03 -5.27
N LYS A 62 14.00 -8.91 -4.33
CA LYS A 62 13.89 -10.36 -4.58
C LYS A 62 12.70 -10.73 -5.44
N ILE A 63 11.60 -9.98 -5.35
CA ILE A 63 10.38 -10.23 -6.12
C ILE A 63 10.56 -9.81 -7.59
N LEU A 64 11.33 -8.75 -7.84
CA LEU A 64 11.48 -8.15 -9.17
C LEU A 64 12.75 -8.59 -9.93
N ALA A 65 13.63 -9.38 -9.29
CA ALA A 65 14.82 -9.96 -9.92
C ALA A 65 14.46 -11.08 -10.91
#